data_AF-A0A1I3TVU3-F1
#
_entry.id   AF-A0A1I3TVU3-F1
#
_cell.length_a   1.000
_cell.length_b   1.000
_cell.length_c   1.000
_cell.angle_alpha   90.00
_cell.angle_beta   90.00
_cell.angle_gamma   90.00
#
_symmetry.space_group_name_H-M   'P 1'
#
loop_
_entity.id
_entity.type
_entity.pdbx_description
1 polymer ?
#
loop_
_entity_poly.entity_id
_entity_poly.type
_entity_poly.pdbx_seq_one_letter_code
_entity_poly.pdbx_strand_id
1 'polypeptide(L)'
;MAVSANRLELLQIADAVAREKSIDRGIVIAAMEDAIAKAARARYGSETDVHAEIDPKKGELRLSRHMLVVDKVENHSNQISLIDAQRANPGAQVGDTIADTLPPLEYGRIAAQSAKQVIVQKVREAERDRQYQEFKDRIGDIVNGVVKRVEYGSVIVDLGRGEAIIRRDEMLPREVFRNGDRVRAYIFDVRRETRGPQIFLSRTHPQFMAKLFAQEVPEIYDGIVEIKAVARDPGSRAKIGVISRDSSVDPVGACVGMRGSRVQAVVNELQGEKIDIIPWSPDIATFVVNALAPAEVSKVVIDEDRERIEVVVPDTNNQLSLAIGRRGQNVRLASQLTGWDIDILTEQEESERRQADFENSTRVFMESLNVDEVVGQLLASEGFTSVEELAMVDLKELAGIEGFDEETAQELQSRAREYLDQQEAEIEAKRKELGVEDAVKDVPGVTSKMLVKFGENDIKTVEDLAGCATDDLVGWTERKEGGEQAKFAGALDGLGISRDDAEAMIMQARVKAGWITEADLAKPAEEADAAEDQPA
;
A
#
# COMPACT_ATOMS: atom_id res chain seq x y z
N MET A 1 -47.82 -6.95 -52.29
CA MET A 1 -47.84 -7.59 -50.96
C MET A 1 -46.48 -8.24 -50.73
N ALA A 2 -45.58 -7.58 -50.02
CA ALA A 2 -44.22 -8.09 -49.82
C ALA A 2 -43.65 -7.64 -48.47
N VAL A 3 -44.36 -7.82 -47.36
CA VAL A 3 -43.79 -7.53 -46.03
C VAL A 3 -44.49 -8.39 -44.96
N SER A 4 -43.90 -9.52 -44.58
CA SER A 4 -44.37 -10.28 -43.40
C SER A 4 -43.30 -11.16 -42.73
N ALA A 5 -42.15 -11.41 -43.35
CA ALA A 5 -41.17 -12.37 -42.82
C ALA A 5 -40.25 -11.82 -41.70
N ASN A 6 -40.00 -10.50 -41.64
CA ASN A 6 -38.88 -9.98 -40.82
C ASN A 6 -39.09 -9.83 -39.30
N ARG A 7 -40.33 -9.93 -38.77
CA ARG A 7 -40.60 -9.59 -37.34
C ARG A 7 -40.33 -10.73 -36.37
N LEU A 8 -40.85 -11.93 -36.65
CA LEU A 8 -40.61 -13.11 -35.82
C LEU A 8 -39.18 -13.63 -35.95
N GLU A 9 -38.56 -13.47 -37.13
CA GLU A 9 -37.20 -13.93 -37.38
C GLU A 9 -36.19 -13.22 -36.45
N LEU A 10 -36.34 -11.92 -36.20
CA LEU A 10 -35.47 -11.18 -35.27
C LEU A 10 -35.56 -11.72 -33.84
N LEU A 11 -36.77 -11.98 -33.34
CA LEU A 11 -36.96 -12.55 -32.01
C LEU A 11 -36.43 -13.99 -31.92
N GLN A 12 -36.63 -14.79 -32.96
CA GLN A 12 -36.10 -16.16 -33.01
C GLN A 12 -34.57 -16.18 -33.07
N ILE A 13 -33.95 -15.25 -33.78
CA ILE A 13 -32.48 -15.07 -33.79
C ILE A 13 -31.99 -14.65 -32.41
N ALA A 14 -32.66 -13.69 -31.75
CA ALA A 14 -32.32 -13.28 -30.39
C ALA A 14 -32.41 -14.46 -29.41
N ASP A 15 -33.49 -15.25 -29.49
CA ASP A 15 -33.71 -16.43 -28.65
C ASP A 15 -32.69 -17.54 -28.91
N ALA A 16 -32.33 -17.78 -30.18
CA ALA A 16 -31.33 -18.76 -30.55
C ALA A 16 -29.94 -18.37 -30.01
N VAL A 17 -29.55 -17.11 -30.15
CA VAL A 17 -28.27 -16.59 -29.64
C VAL A 17 -28.25 -16.59 -28.12
N ALA A 18 -29.34 -16.16 -27.47
CA ALA A 18 -29.47 -16.18 -26.01
C ALA A 18 -29.30 -17.60 -25.44
N ARG A 19 -29.89 -18.62 -26.10
CA ARG A 19 -29.74 -20.02 -25.70
C ARG A 19 -28.36 -20.58 -25.99
N GLU A 20 -27.78 -20.30 -27.15
CA GLU A 20 -26.46 -20.80 -27.52
C GLU A 20 -25.36 -20.25 -26.60
N LYS A 21 -25.48 -18.98 -26.18
CA LYS A 21 -24.49 -18.28 -25.36
C LYS A 21 -24.86 -18.15 -23.89
N SER A 22 -26.02 -18.67 -23.47
CA SER A 22 -26.51 -18.61 -22.07
C SER A 22 -26.55 -17.19 -21.51
N ILE A 23 -27.06 -16.24 -22.30
CA ILE A 23 -27.15 -14.81 -21.96
C ILE A 23 -28.61 -14.38 -21.90
N ASP A 24 -28.89 -13.37 -21.07
CA ASP A 24 -30.22 -12.81 -20.96
C ASP A 24 -30.72 -12.25 -22.29
N ARG A 25 -31.96 -12.58 -22.63
CA ARG A 25 -32.61 -12.18 -23.88
C ARG A 25 -32.64 -10.65 -24.05
N GLY A 26 -32.82 -9.90 -22.96
CA GLY A 26 -32.84 -8.45 -22.98
C GLY A 26 -31.53 -7.83 -23.43
N ILE A 27 -30.39 -8.41 -23.01
CA ILE A 27 -29.06 -7.94 -23.44
C ILE A 27 -28.87 -8.15 -24.94
N VAL A 28 -29.36 -9.28 -25.48
CA VAL A 28 -29.28 -9.57 -26.92
C VAL A 28 -30.15 -8.60 -27.72
N ILE A 29 -31.34 -8.28 -27.23
CA ILE A 29 -32.25 -7.32 -27.88
C ILE A 29 -31.64 -5.90 -27.89
N ALA A 30 -31.11 -5.44 -26.76
CA ALA A 30 -30.42 -4.15 -26.67
C ALA A 30 -29.20 -4.07 -27.62
N ALA A 31 -28.43 -5.17 -27.73
CA ALA A 31 -27.33 -5.25 -28.69
C ALA A 31 -27.79 -5.18 -30.15
N MET A 32 -28.95 -5.76 -30.46
CA MET A 32 -29.56 -5.69 -31.79
C MET A 32 -30.05 -4.26 -32.10
N GLU A 33 -30.64 -3.58 -31.12
CA GLU A 33 -31.02 -2.16 -31.22
C GLU A 33 -29.80 -1.29 -31.54
N ASP A 34 -28.71 -1.40 -30.77
CA ASP A 34 -27.46 -0.67 -31.02
C ASP A 34 -26.91 -0.92 -32.42
N ALA A 35 -26.91 -2.18 -32.86
CA ALA A 35 -26.41 -2.54 -34.19
C ALA A 35 -27.27 -1.96 -35.31
N ILE A 36 -28.59 -1.99 -35.14
CA ILE A 36 -29.55 -1.46 -36.09
C ILE A 36 -29.46 0.07 -36.14
N ALA A 37 -29.33 0.74 -34.99
CA ALA A 37 -29.10 2.17 -34.89
C ALA A 37 -27.82 2.58 -35.65
N LYS A 38 -26.72 1.85 -35.45
CA LYS A 38 -25.45 2.08 -36.16
C LYS A 38 -25.58 1.89 -37.68
N ALA A 39 -26.30 0.86 -38.12
CA ALA A 39 -26.56 0.63 -39.54
C ALA A 39 -27.47 1.72 -40.14
N ALA A 40 -28.44 2.22 -39.37
CA ALA A 40 -29.32 3.30 -39.78
C ALA A 40 -28.56 4.64 -39.91
N ARG A 41 -27.63 4.96 -39.00
CA ARG A 41 -26.74 6.14 -39.13
C ARG A 41 -25.94 6.12 -40.44
N ALA A 42 -25.46 4.96 -40.88
CA ALA A 42 -24.73 4.85 -42.16
C ALA A 42 -25.60 5.20 -43.39
N ARG A 43 -26.93 5.07 -43.30
CA ARG A 43 -27.86 5.35 -44.41
C ARG A 43 -28.50 6.74 -44.31
N TYR A 44 -28.81 7.21 -43.11
CA TYR A 44 -29.49 8.50 -42.86
C TYR A 44 -28.54 9.66 -42.56
N GLY A 45 -27.23 9.39 -42.41
CA GLY A 45 -26.19 10.38 -42.16
C GLY A 45 -25.47 10.08 -40.85
N SER A 46 -24.13 10.03 -40.89
CA SER A 46 -23.30 9.68 -39.73
C SER A 46 -23.43 10.65 -38.55
N GLU A 47 -23.86 11.88 -38.83
CA GLU A 47 -24.06 12.94 -37.84
C GLU A 47 -25.47 12.95 -37.23
N THR A 48 -26.36 12.05 -37.68
CA THR A 48 -27.72 11.92 -37.13
C THR A 48 -27.71 11.01 -35.90
N ASP A 49 -28.39 11.42 -34.83
CA ASP A 49 -28.51 10.59 -33.63
C ASP A 49 -29.72 9.64 -33.72
N VAL A 50 -29.50 8.51 -34.40
CA VAL A 50 -30.54 7.49 -34.60
C VAL A 50 -30.58 6.50 -33.43
N HIS A 51 -31.78 6.24 -32.91
CA HIS A 51 -32.12 5.23 -31.93
C HIS A 51 -33.04 4.18 -32.53
N ALA A 52 -32.85 2.93 -32.12
CA ALA A 52 -33.66 1.80 -32.51
C ALA A 52 -34.29 1.18 -31.26
N GLU A 53 -35.57 0.83 -31.33
CA GLU A 53 -36.29 0.18 -30.24
C GLU A 53 -37.03 -1.05 -30.79
N ILE A 54 -36.86 -2.20 -30.15
CA ILE A 54 -37.48 -3.47 -30.52
C ILE A 54 -38.44 -3.88 -29.40
N ASP A 55 -39.72 -4.02 -29.72
CA ASP A 55 -40.70 -4.56 -28.77
C ASP A 55 -40.35 -6.03 -28.44
N PRO A 56 -40.04 -6.38 -27.17
CA PRO A 56 -39.58 -7.72 -26.79
C PRO A 56 -40.67 -8.81 -26.90
N LYS A 57 -41.94 -8.43 -27.03
CA LYS A 57 -43.08 -9.33 -27.19
C LYS A 57 -43.53 -9.43 -28.65
N LYS A 58 -43.59 -8.29 -29.34
CA LYS A 58 -44.12 -8.22 -30.72
C LYS A 58 -43.04 -8.28 -31.81
N GLY A 59 -41.79 -7.97 -31.48
CA GLY A 59 -40.69 -7.86 -32.45
C GLY A 59 -40.86 -6.68 -33.41
N GLU A 60 -41.66 -5.68 -33.03
CA GLU A 60 -41.84 -4.45 -33.80
C GLU A 60 -40.63 -3.56 -33.57
N LEU A 61 -39.91 -3.25 -34.65
CA LEU A 61 -38.81 -2.31 -34.65
C LEU A 61 -39.32 -0.91 -34.95
N ARG A 62 -38.97 0.07 -34.11
CA ARG A 62 -39.14 1.50 -34.36
C ARG A 62 -37.78 2.16 -34.47
N LEU A 63 -37.61 2.99 -35.50
CA LEU A 63 -36.45 3.84 -35.67
C LEU A 63 -36.86 5.27 -35.41
N SER A 64 -36.10 5.97 -34.57
CA SER A 64 -36.30 7.39 -34.31
C SER A 64 -34.97 8.12 -34.44
N ARG A 65 -34.98 9.32 -35.00
CA ARG A 65 -33.86 10.26 -34.87
C ARG A 65 -34.15 11.23 -33.75
N HIS A 66 -33.18 11.45 -32.89
CA HIS A 66 -33.24 12.41 -31.80
C HIS A 66 -32.62 13.72 -32.28
N MET A 67 -33.36 14.81 -32.16
CA MET A 67 -32.91 16.15 -32.52
C MET A 67 -32.98 17.06 -31.29
N LEU A 68 -31.89 17.76 -30.99
CA LEU A 68 -31.79 18.72 -29.90
C LEU A 68 -32.47 20.04 -30.30
N VAL A 69 -33.36 20.54 -29.45
CA VAL A 69 -34.05 21.81 -29.67
C VAL A 69 -33.10 22.95 -29.28
N VAL A 70 -32.77 23.82 -30.24
CA VAL A 70 -31.87 24.95 -30.06
C VAL A 70 -32.46 26.23 -30.65
N ASP A 71 -32.04 27.39 -30.13
CA ASP A 71 -32.47 28.69 -30.66
C ASP A 71 -31.83 28.99 -32.02
N LYS A 72 -30.54 28.65 -32.18
CA LYS A 72 -29.78 28.83 -33.41
C LYS A 72 -29.24 27.48 -33.87
N VAL A 73 -29.74 27.00 -35.01
CA VAL A 73 -29.32 25.73 -35.60
C VAL A 73 -27.97 25.90 -36.26
N GLU A 74 -26.98 25.15 -35.79
CA GLU A 74 -25.63 25.05 -36.38
C GLU A 74 -25.48 23.77 -37.20
N ASN A 75 -26.09 22.67 -36.76
CA ASN A 75 -26.10 21.40 -37.47
C ASN A 75 -27.52 20.85 -37.67
N HIS A 76 -28.03 20.95 -38.89
CA HIS A 76 -29.38 20.47 -39.25
C HIS A 76 -29.57 18.95 -39.15
N SER A 77 -28.50 18.17 -38.94
CA SER A 77 -28.58 16.71 -38.82
C SER A 77 -29.03 16.25 -37.44
N ASN A 78 -28.72 17.02 -36.39
CA ASN A 78 -28.99 16.67 -34.99
C ASN A 78 -29.64 17.80 -34.18
N GLN A 79 -29.91 18.96 -34.78
CA GLN A 79 -30.57 20.09 -34.14
C GLN A 79 -31.84 20.52 -34.89
N ILE A 80 -32.81 21.02 -34.13
CA ILE A 80 -34.08 21.57 -34.64
C ILE A 80 -34.36 22.93 -34.00
N SER A 81 -34.96 23.85 -34.75
CA SER A 81 -35.35 25.16 -34.21
C SER A 81 -36.50 25.01 -33.21
N LEU A 82 -36.57 25.90 -32.21
CA LEU A 82 -37.70 25.91 -31.27
C LEU A 82 -39.06 25.98 -31.98
N ILE A 83 -39.15 26.75 -33.06
CA ILE A 83 -40.38 26.93 -33.85
C ILE A 83 -40.80 25.60 -34.51
N ASP A 84 -39.84 24.87 -35.08
CA ASP A 84 -40.13 23.59 -35.73
C ASP A 84 -40.36 22.46 -34.73
N ALA A 85 -39.67 22.49 -33.59
CA ALA A 85 -39.91 21.58 -32.47
C ALA A 85 -41.34 21.74 -31.92
N GLN A 86 -41.79 22.97 -31.76
CA GLN A 86 -43.15 23.30 -31.27
C GLN A 86 -44.26 22.87 -32.24
N ARG A 87 -43.96 22.72 -33.54
CA ARG A 87 -44.91 22.15 -34.51
C ARG A 87 -45.16 20.66 -34.28
N ALA A 88 -44.13 19.92 -33.85
CA ALA A 88 -44.25 18.50 -33.54
C ALA A 88 -44.77 18.27 -32.12
N ASN A 89 -44.30 19.06 -31.15
CA ASN A 89 -44.74 19.01 -29.76
C ASN A 89 -44.88 20.44 -29.19
N PRO A 90 -46.12 20.95 -28.99
CA PRO A 90 -46.35 22.32 -28.52
C PRO A 90 -45.72 22.68 -27.17
N GLY A 91 -45.31 21.69 -26.37
CA GLY A 91 -44.63 21.89 -25.09
C GLY A 91 -43.09 21.94 -25.15
N ALA A 92 -42.48 21.82 -26.33
CA ALA A 92 -41.03 21.75 -26.48
C ALA A 92 -40.32 23.05 -26.06
N GLN A 93 -39.24 22.90 -25.28
CA GLN A 93 -38.36 23.98 -24.82
C GLN A 93 -36.95 23.81 -25.38
N VAL A 94 -36.16 24.89 -25.35
CA VAL A 94 -34.74 24.85 -25.73
C VAL A 94 -33.99 23.96 -24.75
N GLY A 95 -33.22 23.00 -25.27
CA GLY A 95 -32.55 21.96 -24.50
C GLY A 95 -33.27 20.60 -24.47
N ASP A 96 -34.52 20.52 -24.92
CA ASP A 96 -35.24 19.25 -25.05
C ASP A 96 -34.78 18.45 -26.28
N THR A 97 -35.08 17.15 -26.28
CA THR A 97 -34.84 16.25 -27.42
C THR A 97 -36.17 15.82 -28.04
N ILE A 98 -36.35 16.09 -29.33
CA ILE A 98 -37.51 15.65 -30.11
C ILE A 98 -37.15 14.38 -30.87
N ALA A 99 -37.95 13.33 -30.67
CA ALA A 99 -37.85 12.09 -31.44
C ALA A 99 -38.71 12.19 -32.70
N ASP A 100 -38.08 12.12 -33.87
CA ASP A 100 -38.76 12.04 -35.17
C ASP A 100 -38.66 10.62 -35.73
N THR A 101 -39.80 10.05 -36.11
CA THR A 101 -39.89 8.64 -36.50
C THR A 101 -39.38 8.45 -37.92
N LEU A 102 -38.36 7.61 -38.08
CA LEU A 102 -37.77 7.31 -39.38
C LEU A 102 -38.53 6.18 -40.10
N PRO A 103 -38.60 6.21 -41.45
CA PRO A 103 -39.18 5.13 -42.22
C PRO A 103 -38.49 3.78 -41.95
N PRO A 104 -39.23 2.65 -42.01
CA PRO A 104 -38.63 1.33 -41.87
C PRO A 104 -37.54 1.09 -42.92
N LEU A 105 -36.41 0.54 -42.50
CA LEU A 105 -35.25 0.31 -43.34
C LEU A 105 -35.19 -1.17 -43.76
N GLU A 106 -35.05 -1.45 -45.05
CA GLU A 106 -34.83 -2.83 -45.52
C GLU A 106 -33.40 -3.27 -45.19
N TYR A 107 -33.28 -4.26 -44.30
CA TYR A 107 -32.00 -4.83 -43.89
C TYR A 107 -31.48 -5.77 -44.99
N GLY A 108 -30.48 -5.30 -45.74
CA GLY A 108 -29.71 -6.16 -46.65
C GLY A 108 -28.79 -7.13 -45.89
N ARG A 109 -28.11 -8.02 -46.62
CA ARG A 109 -27.17 -9.03 -46.08
C ARG A 109 -26.03 -8.42 -45.22
N ILE A 110 -25.62 -7.18 -45.50
CA ILE A 110 -24.53 -6.47 -44.80
C ILE A 110 -24.95 -6.08 -43.38
N ALA A 111 -26.19 -5.62 -43.19
CA ALA A 111 -26.70 -5.24 -41.86
C ALA A 111 -26.84 -6.45 -40.93
N ALA A 112 -27.22 -7.61 -41.47
CA ALA A 112 -27.24 -8.87 -40.71
C ALA A 112 -25.83 -9.32 -40.26
N GLN A 113 -24.80 -9.12 -41.08
CA GLN A 113 -23.41 -9.41 -40.69
C GLN A 113 -22.90 -8.43 -39.63
N SER A 114 -23.19 -7.13 -39.77
CA SER A 114 -22.84 -6.13 -38.76
C SER A 114 -23.58 -6.36 -37.44
N ALA A 115 -24.87 -6.73 -37.49
CA ALA A 115 -25.63 -7.10 -36.31
C ALA A 115 -25.03 -8.32 -35.60
N LYS A 116 -24.67 -9.37 -36.35
CA LYS A 116 -23.95 -10.53 -35.78
C LYS A 116 -22.66 -10.11 -35.07
N GLN A 117 -21.89 -9.20 -35.66
CA GLN A 117 -20.63 -8.72 -35.06
C GLN A 117 -20.86 -7.94 -33.76
N VAL A 118 -21.83 -7.03 -33.74
CA VAL A 118 -22.18 -6.24 -32.54
C VAL A 118 -22.77 -7.13 -31.45
N ILE A 119 -23.64 -8.08 -31.81
CA ILE A 119 -24.18 -9.07 -30.87
C ILE A 119 -23.05 -9.87 -30.24
N VAL A 120 -22.10 -10.41 -31.03
CA VAL A 120 -20.95 -11.16 -30.49
C VAL A 120 -20.07 -10.29 -29.58
N GLN A 121 -19.91 -9.00 -29.90
CA GLN A 121 -19.18 -8.05 -29.04
C GLN A 121 -19.89 -7.81 -27.71
N LYS A 122 -21.20 -7.51 -27.73
CA LYS A 122 -22.02 -7.28 -26.54
C LYS A 122 -22.13 -8.53 -25.66
N VAL A 123 -22.23 -9.70 -26.29
CA VAL A 123 -22.16 -11.01 -25.61
C VAL A 123 -20.84 -11.15 -24.86
N ARG A 124 -19.71 -10.86 -25.50
CA ARG A 124 -18.39 -10.90 -24.84
C ARG A 124 -18.25 -9.84 -23.74
N GLU A 125 -18.84 -8.66 -23.88
CA GLU A 125 -18.88 -7.64 -22.82
C GLU A 125 -19.64 -8.15 -21.59
N ALA A 126 -20.84 -8.70 -21.80
CA ALA A 126 -21.65 -9.25 -20.72
C ALA A 126 -20.97 -10.45 -20.01
N GLU A 127 -20.32 -11.34 -20.77
CA GLU A 127 -19.52 -12.45 -20.21
C GLU A 127 -18.36 -11.91 -19.36
N ARG A 128 -17.64 -10.90 -19.84
CA ARG A 128 -16.52 -10.26 -19.12
C ARG A 128 -16.98 -9.59 -17.83
N ASP A 129 -18.08 -8.85 -17.87
CA ASP A 129 -18.61 -8.18 -16.69
C ASP A 129 -19.08 -9.18 -15.64
N ARG A 130 -19.73 -10.27 -16.07
CA ARG A 130 -20.12 -11.36 -15.18
C ARG A 130 -18.91 -12.01 -14.52
N GLN A 131 -17.87 -12.31 -15.30
CA GLN A 131 -16.64 -12.90 -14.79
C GLN A 131 -15.98 -11.96 -13.76
N TYR A 132 -15.91 -10.66 -14.05
CA TYR A 132 -15.37 -9.68 -13.11
C TYR A 132 -16.14 -9.70 -11.77
N GLN A 133 -17.47 -9.64 -11.81
CA GLN A 133 -18.28 -9.63 -10.58
C GLN A 133 -18.11 -10.92 -9.77
N GLU A 134 -17.96 -12.07 -10.42
CA GLU A 134 -17.74 -13.35 -9.73
C GLU A 134 -16.41 -13.40 -8.97
N PHE A 135 -15.33 -12.83 -9.53
CA PHE A 135 -14.00 -12.91 -8.93
C PHE A 135 -13.65 -11.72 -8.04
N LYS A 136 -14.29 -10.56 -8.22
CA LYS A 136 -14.10 -9.38 -7.36
C LYS A 136 -14.37 -9.71 -5.89
N ASP A 137 -15.45 -10.42 -5.62
CA ASP A 137 -15.84 -10.78 -4.25
C ASP A 137 -15.02 -11.95 -3.67
N ARG A 138 -14.14 -12.55 -4.48
CA ARG A 138 -13.26 -13.68 -4.12
C ARG A 138 -11.81 -13.28 -3.96
N ILE A 139 -11.51 -11.98 -3.98
CA ILE A 139 -10.19 -11.47 -3.59
C ILE A 139 -9.94 -11.89 -2.14
N GLY A 140 -8.79 -12.52 -1.88
CA GLY A 140 -8.53 -13.12 -0.58
C GLY A 140 -8.71 -14.64 -0.48
N ASP A 141 -9.22 -15.28 -1.53
CA ASP A 141 -9.44 -16.72 -1.54
C ASP A 141 -8.38 -17.52 -2.30
N ILE A 142 -8.24 -18.79 -1.92
CA ILE A 142 -7.45 -19.77 -2.67
C ILE A 142 -8.33 -20.37 -3.77
N VAL A 143 -7.81 -20.36 -4.99
CA VAL A 143 -8.42 -21.01 -6.14
C VAL A 143 -7.55 -22.11 -6.69
N ASN A 144 -8.21 -23.14 -7.20
CA ASN A 144 -7.57 -24.26 -7.88
C ASN A 144 -7.79 -24.07 -9.38
N GLY A 145 -6.72 -24.21 -10.16
CA GLY A 145 -6.77 -24.11 -11.61
C GLY A 145 -5.82 -25.08 -12.29
N VAL A 146 -5.89 -25.12 -13.62
CA VAL A 146 -5.00 -25.91 -14.47
C VAL A 146 -4.17 -24.97 -15.33
N VAL A 147 -2.86 -25.17 -15.35
CA VAL A 147 -1.97 -24.40 -16.20
C VAL A 147 -2.29 -24.67 -17.66
N LYS A 148 -2.72 -23.64 -18.39
CA LYS A 148 -3.12 -23.72 -19.79
C LYS A 148 -1.94 -23.46 -20.73
N ARG A 149 -1.09 -22.51 -20.36
CA ARG A 149 0.14 -22.17 -21.08
C ARG A 149 1.12 -21.46 -20.15
N VAL A 150 2.41 -21.63 -20.46
CA VAL A 150 3.52 -20.96 -19.78
C VAL A 150 4.16 -20.03 -20.79
N GLU A 151 4.16 -18.74 -20.48
CA GLU A 151 4.75 -17.67 -21.30
C GLU A 151 6.07 -17.21 -20.68
N TYR A 152 6.83 -16.37 -21.39
CA TYR A 152 8.07 -15.83 -20.86
C TYR A 152 7.78 -14.81 -19.75
N GLY A 153 7.83 -15.27 -18.50
CA GLY A 153 7.62 -14.43 -17.31
C GLY A 153 6.21 -14.47 -16.71
N SER A 154 5.31 -15.30 -17.23
CA SER A 154 3.97 -15.48 -16.67
C SER A 154 3.41 -16.88 -16.95
N VAL A 155 2.50 -17.32 -16.09
CA VAL A 155 1.79 -18.59 -16.21
C VAL A 155 0.31 -18.29 -16.29
N ILE A 156 -0.33 -18.76 -17.37
CA ILE A 156 -1.76 -18.59 -17.58
C ILE A 156 -2.48 -19.84 -17.07
N VAL A 157 -3.36 -19.62 -16.11
CA VAL A 157 -4.11 -20.64 -15.39
C VAL A 157 -5.57 -20.57 -15.81
N ASP A 158 -6.13 -21.71 -16.19
CA ASP A 158 -7.55 -21.88 -16.45
C ASP A 158 -8.28 -22.21 -15.15
N LEU A 159 -9.23 -21.36 -14.77
CA LEU A 159 -10.13 -21.54 -13.62
C LEU A 159 -11.49 -22.14 -14.05
N GLY A 160 -11.64 -22.55 -15.31
CA GLY A 160 -12.86 -23.09 -15.91
C GLY A 160 -13.87 -22.03 -16.33
N ARG A 161 -14.06 -20.99 -15.50
CA ARG A 161 -14.94 -19.84 -15.77
C ARG A 161 -14.21 -18.59 -16.25
N GLY A 162 -12.88 -18.65 -16.33
CA GLY A 162 -12.02 -17.51 -16.63
C GLY A 162 -10.55 -17.91 -16.71
N GLU A 163 -9.76 -17.07 -17.38
CA GLU A 163 -8.29 -17.17 -17.34
C GLU A 163 -7.74 -16.24 -16.24
N ALA A 164 -6.72 -16.73 -15.55
CA ALA A 164 -5.99 -15.99 -14.54
C ALA A 164 -4.49 -16.04 -14.84
N ILE A 165 -3.75 -15.07 -14.31
CA ILE A 165 -2.32 -14.91 -14.56
C ILE A 165 -1.54 -14.95 -13.25
N ILE A 166 -0.52 -15.80 -13.20
CA ILE A 166 0.52 -15.73 -12.18
C ILE A 166 1.74 -15.10 -12.84
N ARG A 167 2.20 -13.96 -12.33
CA ARG A 167 3.43 -13.32 -12.81
C ARG A 167 4.66 -13.97 -12.17
N ARG A 168 5.84 -13.80 -12.77
CA ARG A 168 7.09 -14.44 -12.29
C ARG A 168 7.50 -14.01 -10.87
N ASP A 169 7.28 -12.76 -10.51
CA ASP A 169 7.45 -12.19 -9.17
C ASP A 169 6.46 -12.76 -8.15
N GLU A 170 5.29 -13.18 -8.64
CA GLU A 170 4.23 -13.82 -7.84
C GLU A 170 4.32 -15.36 -7.81
N MET A 171 5.37 -15.92 -8.42
CA MET A 171 5.70 -17.35 -8.40
C MET A 171 6.81 -17.66 -7.40
N LEU A 172 6.82 -18.86 -6.87
CA LEU A 172 7.93 -19.33 -6.04
C LEU A 172 9.20 -19.48 -6.89
N PRO A 173 10.38 -18.99 -6.45
CA PRO A 173 11.58 -18.92 -7.28
C PRO A 173 12.08 -20.24 -7.90
N ARG A 174 11.75 -21.38 -7.29
CA ARG A 174 12.19 -22.73 -7.72
C ARG A 174 11.07 -23.57 -8.33
N GLU A 175 9.88 -23.00 -8.46
CA GLU A 175 8.72 -23.71 -8.96
C GLU A 175 8.65 -23.63 -10.48
N VAL A 176 8.47 -24.78 -11.12
CA VAL A 176 8.38 -24.90 -12.57
C VAL A 176 7.04 -25.51 -12.92
N PHE A 177 6.20 -24.74 -13.59
CA PHE A 177 4.93 -25.22 -14.12
C PHE A 177 5.08 -25.73 -15.55
N ARG A 178 4.32 -26.78 -15.88
CA ARG A 178 4.12 -27.29 -17.22
C ARG A 178 2.64 -27.19 -17.60
N ASN A 179 2.38 -27.23 -18.91
CA ASN A 179 1.02 -27.25 -19.41
C ASN A 179 0.29 -28.52 -18.91
N GLY A 180 -0.91 -28.34 -18.35
CA GLY A 180 -1.72 -29.39 -17.74
C GLY A 180 -1.51 -29.58 -16.24
N ASP A 181 -0.51 -28.92 -15.64
CA ASP A 181 -0.27 -29.02 -14.20
C ASP A 181 -1.41 -28.36 -13.42
N ARG A 182 -1.75 -28.93 -12.25
CA ARG A 182 -2.69 -28.30 -11.32
C ARG A 182 -1.93 -27.34 -10.43
N VAL A 183 -2.50 -26.16 -10.24
CA VAL A 183 -1.94 -25.12 -9.38
C VAL A 183 -3.00 -24.58 -8.43
N ARG A 184 -2.63 -24.38 -7.17
CA ARG A 184 -3.41 -23.63 -6.19
C ARG A 184 -2.78 -22.26 -6.04
N ALA A 185 -3.55 -21.19 -5.99
CA ALA A 185 -2.99 -19.86 -5.81
C ALA A 185 -3.99 -18.93 -5.12
N TYR A 186 -3.48 -17.88 -4.51
CA TYR A 186 -4.25 -16.83 -3.85
C TYR A 186 -4.65 -15.75 -4.85
N ILE A 187 -5.92 -15.37 -4.90
CA ILE A 187 -6.36 -14.20 -5.66
C ILE A 187 -6.00 -12.95 -4.86
N PHE A 188 -4.99 -12.20 -5.30
CA PHE A 188 -4.61 -10.95 -4.63
C PHE A 188 -5.25 -9.72 -5.29
N ASP A 189 -5.57 -9.77 -6.58
CA ASP A 189 -6.14 -8.63 -7.29
C ASP A 189 -6.97 -9.07 -8.51
N VAL A 190 -8.02 -8.31 -8.83
CA VAL A 190 -8.89 -8.51 -9.99
C VAL A 190 -9.14 -7.17 -10.66
N ARG A 191 -8.56 -6.96 -11.84
CA ARG A 191 -8.64 -5.70 -12.60
C ARG A 191 -9.57 -5.81 -13.79
N ARG A 192 -10.25 -4.71 -14.12
CA ARG A 192 -10.98 -4.58 -15.39
C ARG A 192 -10.03 -4.05 -16.46
N GLU A 193 -9.84 -4.79 -17.55
CA GLU A 193 -9.15 -4.27 -18.72
C GLU A 193 -10.04 -4.29 -19.97
N THR A 194 -9.64 -3.49 -20.96
CA THR A 194 -10.30 -3.37 -22.27
C THR A 194 -10.41 -4.71 -23.00
N ARG A 195 -9.53 -5.68 -22.72
CA ARG A 195 -9.51 -7.03 -23.31
C ARG A 195 -10.22 -8.10 -22.47
N GLY A 196 -10.63 -7.82 -21.24
CA GLY A 196 -11.08 -8.84 -20.29
C GLY A 196 -10.79 -8.46 -18.84
N PRO A 197 -11.54 -8.97 -17.85
CA PRO A 197 -11.06 -8.92 -16.48
C PRO A 197 -9.79 -9.77 -16.38
N GLN A 198 -8.74 -9.19 -15.79
CA GLN A 198 -7.52 -9.91 -15.46
C GLN A 198 -7.56 -10.29 -13.98
N ILE A 199 -7.46 -11.60 -13.72
CA ILE A 199 -7.40 -12.15 -12.37
C ILE A 199 -5.92 -12.42 -12.06
N PHE A 200 -5.35 -11.70 -11.10
CA PHE A 200 -3.98 -11.88 -10.68
C PHE A 200 -3.90 -12.85 -9.52
N LEU A 201 -3.06 -13.86 -9.70
CA LEU A 201 -2.83 -14.93 -8.75
C LEU A 201 -1.42 -14.82 -8.18
N SER A 202 -1.30 -15.10 -6.89
CA SER A 202 -0.02 -15.13 -6.18
C SER A 202 0.17 -16.43 -5.42
N ARG A 203 1.41 -16.92 -5.44
CA ARG A 203 1.88 -18.01 -4.58
C ARG A 203 2.93 -17.52 -3.57
N THR A 204 3.39 -16.28 -3.69
CA THR A 204 4.36 -15.64 -2.79
C THR A 204 3.69 -14.86 -1.66
N HIS A 205 2.47 -14.36 -1.86
CA HIS A 205 1.74 -13.54 -0.89
C HIS A 205 1.60 -14.23 0.49
N PRO A 206 1.86 -13.54 1.63
CA PRO A 206 1.80 -14.14 2.97
C PRO A 206 0.43 -14.77 3.30
N GLN A 207 -0.66 -14.12 2.88
CA GLN A 207 -2.02 -14.64 3.10
C GLN A 207 -2.30 -15.97 2.39
N PHE A 208 -1.54 -16.33 1.35
CA PHE A 208 -1.66 -17.66 0.74
C PHE A 208 -1.33 -18.75 1.76
N MET A 209 -0.26 -18.57 2.54
CA MET A 209 0.11 -19.51 3.60
C MET A 209 -0.96 -19.57 4.69
N ALA A 210 -1.44 -18.42 5.17
CA ALA A 210 -2.47 -18.36 6.21
C ALA A 210 -3.75 -19.11 5.79
N LYS A 211 -4.18 -18.93 4.55
CA LYS A 211 -5.35 -19.61 3.99
C LYS A 211 -5.11 -21.11 3.76
N LEU A 212 -3.89 -21.53 3.41
CA LEU A 212 -3.54 -22.96 3.35
C LEU A 212 -3.63 -23.62 4.73
N PHE A 213 -3.13 -22.95 5.78
CA PHE A 213 -3.29 -23.42 7.15
C PHE A 213 -4.76 -23.48 7.58
N ALA A 214 -5.56 -22.49 7.22
CA ALA A 214 -7.00 -22.52 7.50
C ALA A 214 -7.74 -23.69 6.82
N GLN A 215 -7.26 -24.17 5.67
CA GLN A 215 -7.82 -25.36 5.01
C GLN A 215 -7.35 -26.68 5.65
N GLU A 216 -6.13 -26.72 6.18
CA GLU A 216 -5.51 -27.93 6.74
C GLU A 216 -5.79 -28.12 8.24
N VAL A 217 -6.02 -27.03 8.98
CA VAL A 217 -6.18 -27.00 10.44
C VAL A 217 -7.63 -26.58 10.78
N PRO A 218 -8.51 -27.53 11.18
CA PRO A 218 -9.90 -27.22 11.54
C PRO A 218 -10.02 -26.18 12.65
N GLU A 219 -9.11 -26.18 13.63
CA GLU A 219 -9.12 -25.25 14.75
C GLU A 219 -8.91 -23.79 14.30
N ILE A 220 -8.22 -23.57 13.16
CA ILE A 220 -8.08 -22.25 12.54
C ILE A 220 -9.35 -21.88 11.77
N TYR A 221 -9.96 -22.84 11.07
CA TYR A 221 -11.22 -22.62 10.36
C TYR A 221 -12.37 -22.23 11.31
N ASP A 222 -12.46 -22.90 12.46
CA ASP A 222 -13.46 -22.65 13.49
C ASP A 222 -13.16 -21.38 14.31
N GLY A 223 -12.00 -20.74 14.10
CA GLY A 223 -11.58 -19.52 14.79
C GLY A 223 -11.16 -19.74 16.26
N ILE A 224 -10.86 -20.98 16.66
CA ILE A 224 -10.31 -21.32 17.98
C ILE A 224 -8.84 -20.91 18.03
N VAL A 225 -8.08 -21.23 16.98
CA VAL A 225 -6.69 -20.80 16.79
C VAL A 225 -6.67 -19.68 15.76
N GLU A 226 -5.97 -18.60 16.07
CA GLU A 226 -5.85 -17.42 15.21
C GLU A 226 -4.39 -17.22 14.81
N ILE A 227 -4.15 -17.01 13.51
CA ILE A 227 -2.84 -16.60 13.00
C ILE A 227 -2.75 -15.07 13.13
N LYS A 228 -1.92 -14.59 14.06
CA LYS A 228 -1.75 -13.16 14.36
C LYS A 228 -0.77 -12.46 13.44
N ALA A 229 0.29 -13.16 13.04
CA ALA A 229 1.35 -12.60 12.21
C ALA A 229 1.93 -13.65 11.26
N VAL A 230 2.36 -13.22 10.08
CA VAL A 230 2.99 -14.07 9.07
C VAL A 230 4.15 -13.30 8.45
N ALA A 231 5.36 -13.85 8.57
CA ALA A 231 6.56 -13.35 7.90
C ALA A 231 7.11 -14.43 6.99
N ARG A 232 7.44 -14.08 5.74
CA ARG A 232 7.72 -15.07 4.70
C ARG A 232 8.84 -14.62 3.78
N ASP A 233 9.79 -15.54 3.56
CA ASP A 233 10.76 -15.50 2.47
C ASP A 233 10.37 -16.63 1.48
N PRO A 234 9.57 -16.31 0.43
CA PRO A 234 8.86 -17.30 -0.36
C PRO A 234 9.76 -18.37 -0.99
N GLY A 235 9.39 -19.64 -0.78
CA GLY A 235 10.13 -20.81 -1.30
C GLY A 235 11.40 -21.16 -0.51
N SER A 236 11.63 -20.49 0.63
CA SER A 236 12.81 -20.71 1.48
C SER A 236 12.41 -20.97 2.93
N ARG A 237 11.91 -19.96 3.64
CA ARG A 237 11.55 -20.05 5.06
C ARG A 237 10.44 -19.06 5.42
N ALA A 238 9.59 -19.43 6.36
CA ALA A 238 8.55 -18.58 6.92
C ALA A 238 8.42 -18.77 8.42
N LYS A 239 7.87 -17.75 9.07
CA LYS A 239 7.50 -17.75 10.49
C LYS A 239 6.03 -17.35 10.60
N ILE A 240 5.27 -18.08 11.41
CA ILE A 240 3.88 -17.73 11.72
C ILE A 240 3.68 -17.62 13.23
N GLY A 241 3.03 -16.55 13.67
CA GLY A 241 2.63 -16.33 15.05
C GLY A 241 1.19 -16.77 15.26
N VAL A 242 0.97 -17.74 16.15
CA VAL A 242 -0.36 -18.31 16.40
C VAL A 242 -0.75 -18.18 17.87
N ILE A 243 -2.02 -17.85 18.13
CA ILE A 243 -2.59 -17.80 19.47
C ILE A 243 -3.88 -18.64 19.50
N SER A 244 -4.17 -19.28 20.63
CA SER A 244 -5.46 -19.92 20.86
C SER A 244 -6.36 -18.99 21.68
N ARG A 245 -7.63 -18.90 21.32
CA ARG A 245 -8.69 -18.27 22.13
C ARG A 245 -9.18 -19.20 23.25
N ASP A 246 -8.86 -20.48 23.16
CA ASP A 246 -9.17 -21.51 24.16
C ASP A 246 -7.88 -22.00 24.82
N SER A 247 -7.76 -21.81 26.14
CA SER A 247 -6.60 -22.25 26.92
C SER A 247 -6.40 -23.77 26.96
N SER A 248 -7.44 -24.56 26.61
CA SER A 248 -7.35 -26.01 26.54
C SER A 248 -6.73 -26.53 25.24
N VAL A 249 -6.57 -25.66 24.24
CA VAL A 249 -6.02 -25.99 22.92
C VAL A 249 -4.63 -25.37 22.77
N ASP A 250 -3.62 -26.20 22.54
CA ASP A 250 -2.28 -25.75 22.17
C ASP A 250 -2.27 -25.30 20.69
N PRO A 251 -2.06 -23.99 20.41
CA PRO A 251 -2.10 -23.47 19.04
C PRO A 251 -0.96 -24.02 18.18
N VAL A 252 0.21 -24.30 18.76
CA VAL A 252 1.35 -24.83 17.99
C VAL A 252 1.09 -26.29 17.64
N GLY A 253 0.69 -27.11 18.62
CA GLY A 253 0.32 -28.51 18.42
C GLY A 253 -0.80 -28.70 17.41
N ALA A 254 -1.83 -27.85 17.44
CA ALA A 254 -2.93 -27.87 16.47
C ALA A 254 -2.44 -27.64 15.03
N CYS A 255 -1.55 -26.67 14.82
CA CYS A 255 -1.00 -26.35 13.49
C CYS A 255 -0.02 -27.42 12.97
N VAL A 256 0.77 -28.03 13.86
CA VAL A 256 1.74 -29.08 13.50
C VAL A 256 1.01 -30.39 13.16
N GLY A 257 0.03 -30.78 13.98
CA GLY A 257 -0.68 -32.06 13.86
C GLY A 257 0.18 -33.26 14.23
N MET A 258 -0.39 -34.47 14.11
CA MET A 258 0.29 -35.72 14.47
C MET A 258 1.59 -35.89 13.69
N ARG A 259 2.74 -35.83 14.38
CA ARG A 259 4.09 -35.89 13.78
C ARG A 259 4.32 -34.88 12.65
N GLY A 260 3.69 -33.71 12.70
CA GLY A 260 3.87 -32.67 11.68
C GLY A 260 3.05 -32.90 10.42
N SER A 261 2.06 -33.79 10.42
CA SER A 261 1.32 -34.14 9.20
C SER A 261 0.65 -32.93 8.53
N ARG A 262 0.10 -32.00 9.32
CA ARG A 262 -0.63 -30.82 8.82
C ARG A 262 0.35 -29.78 8.26
N VAL A 263 1.36 -29.40 9.04
CA VAL A 263 2.40 -28.47 8.57
C VAL A 263 3.12 -29.02 7.34
N GLN A 264 3.39 -30.34 7.27
CA GLN A 264 4.05 -30.94 6.11
C GLN A 264 3.19 -30.86 4.84
N ALA A 265 1.86 -30.94 4.94
CA ALA A 265 0.97 -30.76 3.79
C ALA A 265 1.09 -29.35 3.20
N VAL A 266 1.16 -28.32 4.06
CA VAL A 266 1.38 -26.92 3.65
C VAL A 266 2.79 -26.73 3.08
N VAL A 267 3.82 -27.26 3.75
CA VAL A 267 5.23 -27.22 3.27
C VAL A 267 5.36 -27.84 1.88
N ASN A 268 4.69 -28.97 1.64
CA ASN A 268 4.70 -29.64 0.34
C ASN A 268 4.02 -28.79 -0.74
N GLU A 269 2.91 -28.11 -0.42
CA GLU A 269 2.26 -27.18 -1.35
C GLU A 269 3.15 -25.98 -1.69
N LEU A 270 3.97 -25.52 -0.74
CA LEU A 270 4.92 -24.41 -0.91
C LEU A 270 6.31 -24.86 -1.39
N GLN A 271 6.42 -26.03 -2.03
CA GLN A 271 7.66 -26.54 -2.63
C GLN A 271 8.84 -26.68 -1.65
N GLY A 272 8.56 -27.09 -0.41
CA GLY A 272 9.59 -27.37 0.60
C GLY A 272 10.06 -26.14 1.39
N GLU A 273 9.28 -25.06 1.36
CA GLU A 273 9.47 -23.90 2.23
C GLU A 273 9.42 -24.32 3.72
N LYS A 274 10.44 -23.96 4.50
CA LYS A 274 10.49 -24.31 5.93
C LYS A 274 9.62 -23.38 6.75
N ILE A 275 8.66 -23.91 7.50
CA ILE A 275 7.72 -23.10 8.28
C ILE A 275 8.01 -23.29 9.77
N ASP A 276 8.35 -22.22 10.46
CA ASP A 276 8.43 -22.18 11.92
C ASP A 276 7.09 -21.67 12.47
N ILE A 277 6.48 -22.44 13.38
CA ILE A 277 5.20 -22.10 14.03
C ILE A 277 5.53 -21.67 15.45
N ILE A 278 5.16 -20.44 15.79
CA ILE A 278 5.61 -19.76 17.00
C ILE A 278 4.39 -19.34 17.82
N PRO A 279 4.37 -19.59 19.15
CA PRO A 279 3.31 -19.08 20.00
C PRO A 279 3.39 -17.55 20.06
N TRP A 280 2.33 -16.88 19.61
CA TRP A 280 2.21 -15.44 19.71
C TRP A 280 1.92 -15.04 21.15
N SER A 281 2.57 -13.97 21.61
CA SER A 281 2.39 -13.39 22.95
C SER A 281 2.07 -11.91 22.80
N PRO A 282 1.18 -11.34 23.63
CA PRO A 282 0.98 -9.90 23.70
C PRO A 282 2.18 -9.18 24.31
N ASP A 283 2.98 -9.87 25.13
CA ASP A 283 4.26 -9.36 25.61
C ASP A 283 5.32 -9.50 24.50
N ILE A 284 5.82 -8.35 24.02
CA ILE A 284 6.74 -8.27 22.88
C ILE A 284 8.08 -8.93 23.18
N ALA A 285 8.60 -8.81 24.42
CA ALA A 285 9.85 -9.46 24.82
C ALA A 285 9.75 -10.97 24.64
N THR A 286 8.70 -11.58 25.20
CA THR A 286 8.42 -13.01 25.03
C THR A 286 8.22 -13.38 23.56
N PHE A 287 7.50 -12.55 22.78
CA PHE A 287 7.24 -12.85 21.38
C PHE A 287 8.51 -12.82 20.51
N VAL A 288 9.42 -11.86 20.74
CA VAL A 288 10.72 -11.76 20.06
C VAL A 288 11.61 -12.97 20.37
N VAL A 289 11.70 -13.38 21.63
CA VAL A 289 12.44 -14.58 22.04
C VAL A 289 11.91 -15.80 21.28
N ASN A 290 10.59 -15.97 21.24
CA ASN A 290 9.97 -17.06 20.52
C ASN A 290 10.21 -16.97 18.99
N ALA A 291 10.25 -15.76 18.42
CA ALA A 291 10.47 -15.53 17.01
C ALA A 291 11.90 -15.86 16.54
N LEU A 292 12.90 -15.65 17.41
CA LEU A 292 14.31 -15.94 17.13
C LEU A 292 14.68 -17.42 17.25
N ALA A 293 13.77 -18.28 17.75
CA ALA A 293 13.95 -19.72 17.79
C ALA A 293 14.47 -20.26 16.44
N PRO A 294 15.52 -21.09 16.44
CA PRO A 294 16.04 -21.89 17.55
C PRO A 294 17.16 -21.23 18.39
N ALA A 295 17.49 -19.96 18.18
CA ALA A 295 18.54 -19.30 18.95
C ALA A 295 18.09 -19.05 20.40
N GLU A 296 19.01 -19.23 21.34
CA GLU A 296 18.78 -18.90 22.76
C GLU A 296 19.10 -17.43 23.01
N VAL A 297 18.21 -16.74 23.71
CA VAL A 297 18.32 -15.32 24.05
C VAL A 297 18.60 -15.18 25.55
N SER A 298 19.63 -14.40 25.90
CA SER A 298 20.00 -14.12 27.30
C SER A 298 19.18 -12.96 27.86
N LYS A 299 19.09 -11.86 27.11
CA LYS A 299 18.46 -10.61 27.54
C LYS A 299 17.81 -9.91 26.34
N VAL A 300 16.70 -9.23 26.59
CA VAL A 300 16.03 -8.36 25.62
C VAL A 300 15.94 -6.96 26.24
N VAL A 301 16.38 -5.96 25.51
CA VAL A 301 16.26 -4.54 25.85
C VAL A 301 15.36 -3.90 24.80
N ILE A 302 14.30 -3.24 25.24
CA ILE A 302 13.31 -2.63 24.37
C ILE A 302 13.49 -1.12 24.46
N ASP A 303 13.62 -0.49 23.30
CA ASP A 303 13.59 0.96 23.13
C ASP A 303 12.25 1.32 22.47
N GLU A 304 11.29 1.76 23.30
CA GLU A 304 9.93 2.08 22.86
C GLU A 304 9.89 3.34 21.98
N ASP A 305 10.82 4.30 22.20
CA ASP A 305 10.84 5.57 21.47
C ASP A 305 11.29 5.37 20.01
N ARG A 306 12.16 4.39 19.76
CA ARG A 306 12.74 4.12 18.43
C ARG A 306 12.17 2.88 17.74
N GLU A 307 11.13 2.26 18.30
CA GLU A 307 10.56 0.98 17.85
C GLU A 307 11.64 -0.10 17.58
N ARG A 308 12.67 -0.13 18.44
CA ARG A 308 13.85 -0.99 18.31
C ARG A 308 13.97 -1.94 19.48
N ILE A 309 14.40 -3.16 19.21
CA ILE A 309 14.66 -4.19 20.21
C ILE A 309 16.08 -4.70 20.06
N GLU A 310 16.87 -4.53 21.12
CA GLU A 310 18.20 -5.09 21.21
C GLU A 310 18.13 -6.45 21.92
N VAL A 311 18.64 -7.48 21.24
CA VAL A 311 18.62 -8.85 21.72
C VAL A 311 20.04 -9.31 21.97
N VAL A 312 20.32 -9.67 23.22
CA VAL A 312 21.62 -10.17 23.65
C VAL A 312 21.60 -11.70 23.63
N VAL A 313 22.55 -12.28 22.91
CA VAL A 313 22.73 -13.73 22.83
C VAL A 313 24.05 -14.16 23.48
N PRO A 314 24.13 -15.40 24.02
CA PRO A 314 25.38 -15.91 24.56
C PRO A 314 26.49 -15.96 23.51
N ASP A 315 27.74 -15.73 23.92
CA ASP A 315 28.93 -15.90 23.07
C ASP A 315 29.24 -17.37 22.72
N THR A 316 28.48 -18.31 23.30
CA THR A 316 28.70 -19.75 23.15
C THR A 316 27.92 -20.35 21.97
N ASN A 317 28.34 -21.53 21.51
CA ASN A 317 27.58 -22.38 20.56
C ASN A 317 27.12 -21.72 19.25
N ASN A 318 27.80 -20.67 18.77
CA ASN A 318 27.44 -19.92 17.57
C ASN A 318 26.00 -19.36 17.62
N GLN A 319 25.48 -19.01 18.81
CA GLN A 319 24.12 -18.49 18.96
C GLN A 319 23.88 -17.23 18.14
N LEU A 320 24.86 -16.31 18.08
CA LEU A 320 24.83 -15.15 17.18
C LEU A 320 24.55 -15.53 15.72
N SER A 321 25.27 -16.53 15.20
CA SER A 321 25.08 -17.00 13.83
C SER A 321 23.72 -17.67 13.60
N LEU A 322 23.17 -18.36 14.63
CA LEU A 322 21.83 -18.95 14.57
C LEU A 322 20.75 -17.88 14.58
N ALA A 323 20.89 -16.87 15.44
CA ALA A 323 19.94 -15.78 15.62
C ALA A 323 19.86 -14.90 14.36
N ILE A 324 21.00 -14.55 13.77
CA ILE A 324 21.08 -13.84 12.48
C ILE A 324 20.56 -14.75 11.34
N GLY A 325 21.02 -15.99 11.31
CA GLY A 325 20.73 -16.95 10.25
C GLY A 325 21.46 -16.66 8.94
N ARG A 326 21.28 -17.53 7.93
CA ARG A 326 21.95 -17.38 6.63
C ARG A 326 21.52 -16.07 5.96
N ARG A 327 22.47 -15.16 5.68
CA ARG A 327 22.21 -13.83 5.09
C ARG A 327 21.19 -13.00 5.89
N GLY A 328 21.18 -13.12 7.21
CA GLY A 328 20.24 -12.39 8.06
C GLY A 328 18.78 -12.86 7.92
N GLN A 329 18.53 -14.04 7.34
CA GLN A 329 17.17 -14.50 7.09
C GLN A 329 16.35 -14.67 8.37
N ASN A 330 16.94 -15.15 9.47
CA ASN A 330 16.19 -15.43 10.68
C ASN A 330 15.78 -14.14 11.41
N VAL A 331 16.73 -13.22 11.58
CA VAL A 331 16.47 -11.90 12.16
C VAL A 331 15.48 -11.08 11.31
N ARG A 332 15.61 -11.09 9.98
CA ARG A 332 14.66 -10.38 9.10
C ARG A 332 13.24 -10.93 9.22
N LEU A 333 13.08 -12.25 9.25
CA LEU A 333 11.77 -12.86 9.44
C LEU A 333 11.20 -12.58 10.84
N ALA A 334 12.03 -12.54 11.88
CA ALA A 334 11.59 -12.19 13.23
C ALA A 334 11.16 -10.73 13.34
N SER A 335 11.91 -9.81 12.72
CA SER A 335 11.59 -8.38 12.64
C SER A 335 10.26 -8.16 11.89
N GLN A 336 10.10 -8.76 10.69
CA GLN A 336 8.84 -8.70 9.95
C GLN A 336 7.65 -9.33 10.69
N LEU A 337 7.88 -10.36 11.51
CA LEU A 337 6.83 -11.03 12.26
C LEU A 337 6.35 -10.20 13.46
N THR A 338 7.28 -9.53 14.12
CA THR A 338 7.04 -8.75 15.34
C THR A 338 6.63 -7.32 15.01
N GLY A 339 7.07 -6.78 13.88
CA GLY A 339 6.90 -5.39 13.49
C GLY A 339 7.99 -4.46 14.05
N TRP A 340 9.00 -4.98 14.74
CA TRP A 340 10.06 -4.22 15.38
C TRP A 340 11.41 -4.44 14.68
N ASP A 341 12.28 -3.44 14.71
CA ASP A 341 13.67 -3.60 14.26
C ASP A 341 14.48 -4.31 15.33
N ILE A 342 15.09 -5.44 14.97
CA ILE A 342 15.80 -6.31 15.91
C ILE A 342 17.30 -6.24 15.65
N ASP A 343 18.03 -5.70 16.61
CA ASP A 343 19.49 -5.72 16.63
C ASP A 343 19.98 -6.87 17.53
N ILE A 344 20.96 -7.64 17.06
CA ILE A 344 21.48 -8.80 17.79
C ILE A 344 22.93 -8.53 18.17
N LEU A 345 23.22 -8.60 19.46
CA LEU A 345 24.53 -8.36 20.05
C LEU A 345 24.93 -9.58 20.88
N THR A 346 26.23 -9.81 21.05
CA THR A 346 26.69 -10.76 22.05
C THR A 346 26.76 -10.15 23.45
N GLU A 347 26.85 -10.98 24.48
CA GLU A 347 27.04 -10.52 25.87
C GLU A 347 28.31 -9.67 26.01
N GLN A 348 29.39 -10.06 25.34
CA GLN A 348 30.61 -9.25 25.31
C GLN A 348 30.40 -7.91 24.60
N GLU A 349 29.81 -7.89 23.40
CA GLU A 349 29.56 -6.66 22.65
C GLU A 349 28.65 -5.69 23.41
N GLU A 350 27.61 -6.20 24.07
CA GLU A 350 26.70 -5.39 24.86
C GLU A 350 27.39 -4.84 26.12
N SER A 351 28.27 -5.62 26.77
CA SER A 351 29.08 -5.14 27.89
C SER A 351 30.07 -4.06 27.46
N GLU A 352 30.75 -4.23 26.32
CA GLU A 352 31.69 -3.25 25.77
C GLU A 352 30.98 -1.94 25.41
N ARG A 353 29.79 -2.04 24.80
CA ARG A 353 28.96 -0.88 24.47
C ARG A 353 28.48 -0.14 25.72
N ARG A 354 27.96 -0.84 26.72
CA ARG A 354 27.57 -0.21 28.00
C ARG A 354 28.74 0.50 28.67
N GLN A 355 29.94 -0.10 28.64
CA GLN A 355 31.13 0.53 29.20
C GLN A 355 31.50 1.80 28.42
N ALA A 356 31.45 1.77 27.09
CA ALA A 356 31.70 2.94 26.26
C ALA A 356 30.66 4.04 26.48
N ASP A 357 29.38 3.68 26.62
CA ASP A 357 28.29 4.64 26.90
C ASP A 357 28.44 5.26 28.29
N PHE A 358 28.85 4.48 29.29
CA PHE A 358 29.15 4.95 30.65
C PHE A 358 30.33 5.93 30.66
N GLU A 359 31.43 5.60 29.99
CA GLU A 359 32.60 6.47 29.85
C GLU A 359 32.27 7.76 29.09
N ASN A 360 31.46 7.65 28.03
CA ASN A 360 31.03 8.81 27.26
C ASN A 360 30.13 9.73 28.08
N SER A 361 29.15 9.20 28.79
CA SER A 361 28.25 9.97 29.66
C SER A 361 29.02 10.65 30.78
N THR A 362 29.93 9.93 31.43
CA THR A 362 30.84 10.48 32.44
C THR A 362 31.63 11.67 31.88
N ARG A 363 32.23 11.51 30.70
CA ARG A 363 33.00 12.57 30.03
C ARG A 363 32.13 13.77 29.68
N VAL A 364 30.93 13.55 29.16
CA VAL A 364 29.96 14.62 28.86
C VAL A 364 29.66 15.41 30.12
N PHE A 365 29.37 14.76 31.25
CA PHE A 365 29.09 15.45 32.51
C PHE A 365 30.30 16.22 33.04
N MET A 366 31.50 15.64 32.98
CA MET A 366 32.72 16.35 33.38
C MET A 366 32.96 17.61 32.55
N GLU A 367 32.82 17.53 31.22
CA GLU A 367 33.07 18.65 30.31
C GLU A 367 31.96 19.71 30.39
N SER A 368 30.69 19.30 30.51
CA SER A 368 29.54 20.21 30.49
C SER A 368 29.24 20.86 31.84
N LEU A 369 29.31 20.10 32.93
CA LEU A 369 28.96 20.57 34.28
C LEU A 369 30.19 20.98 35.09
N ASN A 370 31.40 20.79 34.54
CA ASN A 370 32.67 21.05 35.19
C ASN A 370 32.74 20.39 36.58
N VAL A 371 32.37 19.11 36.62
CA VAL A 371 32.41 18.25 37.80
C VAL A 371 33.64 17.36 37.77
N ASP A 372 34.01 16.80 38.92
CA ASP A 372 35.08 15.82 38.97
C ASP A 372 34.61 14.46 38.43
N GLU A 373 35.57 13.56 38.19
CA GLU A 373 35.30 12.24 37.63
C GLU A 373 34.38 11.40 38.53
N VAL A 374 34.48 11.57 39.85
CA VAL A 374 33.67 10.82 40.81
C VAL A 374 32.19 11.21 40.69
N VAL A 375 31.89 12.51 40.65
CA VAL A 375 30.52 12.99 40.45
C VAL A 375 29.99 12.60 39.07
N GLY A 376 30.81 12.69 38.02
CA GLY A 376 30.43 12.25 36.67
C GLY A 376 30.10 10.77 36.59
N GLN A 377 30.90 9.91 37.24
CA GLN A 377 30.64 8.46 37.31
C GLN A 377 29.38 8.12 38.10
N LEU A 378 29.12 8.83 39.20
CA LEU A 378 27.89 8.66 39.99
C LEU A 378 26.66 8.97 39.16
N LEU A 379 26.65 10.10 38.43
CA LEU A 379 25.57 10.46 37.52
C LEU A 379 25.36 9.42 36.41
N ALA A 380 26.44 8.97 35.77
CA ALA A 380 26.35 7.92 34.75
C ALA A 380 25.87 6.58 35.32
N SER A 381 26.20 6.25 36.58
CA SER A 381 25.79 5.00 37.23
C SER A 381 24.31 4.95 37.59
N GLU A 382 23.71 6.10 37.87
CA GLU A 382 22.27 6.27 38.09
C GLU A 382 21.49 6.28 36.76
N GLY A 383 22.17 6.22 35.62
CA GLY A 383 21.58 6.05 34.30
C GLY A 383 21.33 7.34 33.53
N PHE A 384 21.82 8.49 34.00
CA PHE A 384 21.73 9.73 33.25
C PHE A 384 22.64 9.67 32.01
N THR A 385 22.08 10.01 30.85
CA THR A 385 22.81 9.97 29.56
C THR A 385 23.04 11.34 28.95
N SER A 386 22.27 12.34 29.37
CA SER A 386 22.32 13.70 28.80
C SER A 386 22.20 14.80 29.87
N VAL A 387 22.67 16.00 29.55
CA VAL A 387 22.61 17.15 30.46
C VAL A 387 21.18 17.68 30.58
N GLU A 388 20.40 17.51 29.52
CA GLU A 388 18.98 17.82 29.43
C GLU A 388 18.15 17.03 30.46
N GLU A 389 18.42 15.73 30.62
CA GLU A 389 17.78 14.90 31.66
C GLU A 389 18.03 15.47 33.05
N LEU A 390 19.28 15.85 33.36
CA LEU A 390 19.65 16.42 34.66
C LEU A 390 18.96 17.77 34.93
N ALA A 391 18.72 18.56 33.90
CA ALA A 391 18.03 19.85 34.03
C ALA A 391 16.53 19.70 34.31
N MET A 392 15.92 18.60 33.83
CA MET A 392 14.47 18.33 33.90
C MET A 392 14.07 17.37 35.03
N VAL A 393 14.99 16.54 35.53
CA VAL A 393 14.70 15.56 36.58
C VAL A 393 14.29 16.24 37.90
N ASP A 394 13.47 15.56 38.69
CA ASP A 394 13.06 16.05 39.99
C ASP A 394 14.26 16.13 40.94
N LEU A 395 14.39 17.26 41.64
CA LEU A 395 15.51 17.52 42.55
C LEU A 395 15.69 16.43 43.62
N LYS A 396 14.59 15.80 44.04
CA LYS A 396 14.61 14.73 45.05
C LYS A 396 15.28 13.45 44.55
N GLU A 397 15.20 13.17 43.25
CA GLU A 397 15.85 11.99 42.66
C GLU A 397 17.35 12.22 42.61
N LEU A 398 17.80 13.40 42.18
CA LEU A 398 19.20 13.81 42.24
C LEU A 398 19.76 13.82 43.67
N ALA A 399 19.01 14.37 44.63
CA ALA A 399 19.43 14.38 46.03
C ALA A 399 19.38 12.98 46.69
N GLY A 400 18.71 12.01 46.05
CA GLY A 400 18.63 10.63 46.50
C GLY A 400 19.87 9.79 46.15
N ILE A 401 20.74 10.29 45.27
CA ILE A 401 21.97 9.63 44.84
C ILE A 401 22.92 9.53 46.04
N GLU A 402 23.49 8.34 46.25
CA GLU A 402 24.39 8.11 47.37
C GLU A 402 25.64 9.01 47.26
N GLY A 403 25.80 9.92 48.23
CA GLY A 403 26.89 10.90 48.26
C GLY A 403 26.49 12.31 47.83
N PHE A 404 25.26 12.53 47.36
CA PHE A 404 24.73 13.87 47.09
C PHE A 404 23.83 14.33 48.24
N ASP A 405 23.80 15.65 48.46
CA ASP A 405 22.83 16.32 49.30
C ASP A 405 21.96 17.27 48.46
N GLU A 406 20.93 17.85 49.09
CA GLU A 406 19.98 18.73 48.42
C GLU A 406 20.65 19.99 47.84
N GLU A 407 21.76 20.44 48.43
CA GLU A 407 22.55 21.57 47.97
C GLU A 407 23.35 21.20 46.70
N THR A 408 24.04 20.05 46.71
CA THR A 408 24.78 19.52 45.56
C THR A 408 23.85 19.25 44.37
N ALA A 409 22.68 18.66 44.64
CA ALA A 409 21.67 18.42 43.60
C ALA A 409 21.17 19.73 42.96
N GLN A 410 20.92 20.77 43.75
CA GLN A 410 20.56 22.10 43.25
C GLN A 410 21.68 22.73 42.44
N GLU A 411 22.92 22.58 42.88
CA GLU A 411 24.08 23.11 42.17
C GLU A 411 24.25 22.42 40.82
N LEU A 412 24.20 21.08 40.77
CA LEU A 412 24.30 20.31 39.53
C LEU A 412 23.19 20.67 38.54
N GLN A 413 21.94 20.77 39.00
CA GLN A 413 20.82 21.16 38.15
C GLN A 413 20.95 22.61 37.67
N SER A 414 21.46 23.51 38.50
CA SER A 414 21.71 24.90 38.10
C SER A 414 22.80 24.98 37.03
N ARG A 415 23.91 24.26 37.22
CA ARG A 415 24.99 24.17 36.21
C ARG A 415 24.51 23.54 34.90
N ALA A 416 23.64 22.53 34.97
CA ALA A 416 23.04 21.93 33.79
C ALA A 416 22.21 22.95 33.01
N ARG A 417 21.36 23.73 33.70
CA ARG A 417 20.57 24.80 33.08
C ARG A 417 21.45 25.90 32.50
N GLU A 418 22.46 26.37 33.24
CA GLU A 418 23.40 27.38 32.76
C GLU A 418 24.16 26.91 31.51
N TYR A 419 24.57 25.64 31.46
CA TYR A 419 25.21 25.05 30.29
C TYR A 419 24.27 24.99 29.07
N LEU A 420 23.01 24.59 29.27
CA LEU A 420 22.01 24.58 28.21
C LEU A 420 21.68 25.99 27.71
N ASP A 421 21.54 26.96 28.63
CA ASP A 421 21.32 28.37 28.31
C ASP A 421 22.51 28.94 27.52
N GLN A 422 23.74 28.59 27.90
CA GLN A 422 24.94 29.01 27.18
C GLN A 422 24.98 28.39 25.77
N GLN A 423 24.68 27.10 25.63
CA GLN A 423 24.59 26.46 24.31
C GLN A 423 23.52 27.12 23.45
N GLU A 424 22.34 27.39 24.00
CA GLU A 424 21.27 28.04 23.26
C GLU A 424 21.67 29.47 22.84
N ALA A 425 22.35 30.22 23.72
CA ALA A 425 22.88 31.54 23.40
C ALA A 425 23.96 31.50 22.30
N GLU A 426 24.84 30.49 22.29
CA GLU A 426 25.84 30.29 21.24
C GLU A 426 25.20 29.93 19.90
N ILE A 427 24.20 29.04 19.91
CA ILE A 427 23.41 28.67 18.73
C ILE A 427 22.67 29.89 18.18
N GLU A 428 22.06 30.68 19.05
CA GLU A 428 21.36 31.93 18.71
C GLU A 428 22.32 32.99 18.16
N ALA A 429 23.54 33.09 18.70
CA ALA A 429 24.57 33.99 18.18
C ALA A 429 25.01 33.57 16.77
N LYS A 430 25.26 32.27 16.55
CA LYS A 430 25.58 31.73 15.22
C LYS A 430 24.45 31.93 14.22
N ARG A 431 23.19 31.75 14.65
CA ARG A 431 22.01 32.04 13.81
C ARG A 431 22.01 33.50 13.33
N LYS A 432 22.25 34.43 14.25
CA LYS A 432 22.33 35.87 13.93
C LYS A 432 23.51 36.20 13.02
N GLU A 433 24.65 35.57 13.23
CA GLU A 433 25.84 35.73 12.37
C GLU A 433 25.56 35.25 10.94
N LEU A 434 24.84 34.13 10.79
CA LEU A 434 24.44 33.56 9.50
C LEU A 434 23.25 34.30 8.85
N GLY A 435 22.63 35.24 9.58
CA GLY A 435 21.58 36.12 9.07
C GLY A 435 20.21 35.48 8.91
N VAL A 436 19.92 34.42 9.68
CA VAL A 436 18.60 33.76 9.66
C VAL A 436 17.59 34.56 10.49
N GLU A 437 16.45 34.88 9.89
CA GLU A 437 15.41 35.72 10.50
C GLU A 437 14.69 35.04 11.68
N ASP A 438 14.18 35.86 12.60
CA ASP A 438 13.41 35.39 13.77
C ASP A 438 12.13 34.66 13.35
N ALA A 439 11.54 35.04 12.23
CA ALA A 439 10.30 34.45 11.71
C ALA A 439 10.44 32.95 11.42
N VAL A 440 11.65 32.46 11.12
CA VAL A 440 11.95 31.04 10.86
C VAL A 440 11.88 30.22 12.16
N LYS A 441 12.25 30.80 13.31
CA LYS A 441 12.17 30.13 14.63
C LYS A 441 10.74 29.77 14.99
N ASP A 442 9.82 30.65 14.64
CA ASP A 442 8.41 30.52 14.95
C ASP A 442 7.69 29.53 13.98
N VAL A 443 8.42 28.81 13.10
CA VAL A 443 7.84 27.76 12.25
C VAL A 443 7.74 26.47 13.08
N PRO A 444 6.54 25.86 13.20
CA PRO A 444 6.37 24.60 13.91
C PRO A 444 7.32 23.50 13.40
N GLY A 445 8.01 22.81 14.32
CA GLY A 445 8.97 21.74 14.00
C GLY A 445 10.43 22.20 13.86
N VAL A 446 10.67 23.51 13.71
CA VAL A 446 12.04 24.05 13.63
C VAL A 446 12.69 24.15 15.00
N THR A 447 13.86 23.52 15.16
CA THR A 447 14.65 23.61 16.40
C THR A 447 15.79 24.64 16.27
N SER A 448 16.30 25.13 17.40
CA SER A 448 17.42 26.10 17.41
C SER A 448 18.65 25.58 16.67
N LYS A 449 18.94 24.27 16.75
CA LYS A 449 20.04 23.63 16.00
C LYS A 449 19.80 23.62 14.48
N MET A 450 18.56 23.45 14.04
CA MET A 450 18.19 23.51 12.62
C MET A 450 18.38 24.92 12.04
N LEU A 451 18.12 25.97 12.81
CA LEU A 451 18.31 27.35 12.35
C LEU A 451 19.75 27.66 11.94
N VAL A 452 20.74 27.12 12.66
CA VAL A 452 22.16 27.27 12.28
C VAL A 452 22.44 26.52 10.98
N LYS A 453 21.92 25.30 10.84
CA LYS A 453 22.07 24.50 9.61
C LYS A 453 21.40 25.14 8.39
N PHE A 454 20.24 25.76 8.58
CA PHE A 454 19.58 26.56 7.56
C PHE A 454 20.46 27.73 7.13
N GLY A 455 21.03 28.46 8.09
CA GLY A 455 21.96 29.55 7.80
C GLY A 455 23.23 29.11 7.06
N GLU A 456 23.78 27.94 7.38
CA GLU A 456 24.95 27.35 6.67
C GLU A 456 24.63 27.00 5.21
N ASN A 457 23.36 26.75 4.88
CA ASN A 457 22.87 26.38 3.55
C ASN A 457 22.07 27.50 2.87
N ASP A 458 22.26 28.74 3.30
CA ASP A 458 21.62 29.95 2.75
C ASP A 458 20.08 29.99 2.83
N ILE A 459 19.46 29.20 3.72
CA ILE A 459 18.03 29.28 4.04
C ILE A 459 17.87 30.27 5.20
N LYS A 460 17.47 31.52 4.91
CA LYS A 460 17.51 32.63 5.89
C LYS A 460 16.14 33.15 6.28
N THR A 461 15.14 32.99 5.41
CA THR A 461 13.78 33.50 5.60
C THR A 461 12.75 32.37 5.61
N VAL A 462 11.53 32.68 6.05
CA VAL A 462 10.40 31.72 5.96
C VAL A 462 10.06 31.40 4.51
N GLU A 463 10.27 32.36 3.59
CA GLU A 463 10.06 32.16 2.15
C GLU A 463 11.08 31.18 1.57
N ASP A 464 12.34 31.26 1.98
CA ASP A 464 13.39 30.32 1.55
C ASP A 464 13.03 28.89 1.99
N LEU A 465 12.62 28.72 3.26
CA LEU A 465 12.22 27.42 3.79
C LEU A 465 10.94 26.88 3.13
N ALA A 466 9.97 27.76 2.81
CA ALA A 466 8.75 27.39 2.09
C ALA A 466 9.03 26.95 0.64
N GLY A 467 10.08 27.52 0.03
CA GLY A 467 10.55 27.20 -1.31
C GLY A 467 11.37 25.92 -1.43
N CYS A 468 11.86 25.37 -0.32
CA CYS A 468 12.61 24.11 -0.33
C CYS A 468 11.75 22.93 -0.81
N ALA A 469 12.38 22.03 -1.55
CA ALA A 469 11.91 20.67 -1.70
C ALA A 469 12.37 19.83 -0.49
N THR A 470 11.70 18.71 -0.24
CA THR A 470 12.08 17.81 0.87
C THR A 470 13.52 17.34 0.72
N ASP A 471 13.95 17.09 -0.51
CA ASP A 471 15.32 16.65 -0.83
C ASP A 471 16.39 17.72 -0.56
N ASP A 472 16.03 19.00 -0.54
CA ASP A 472 16.96 20.08 -0.16
C ASP A 472 17.29 20.01 1.34
N LEU A 473 16.39 19.45 2.15
CA LEU A 473 16.56 19.32 3.60
C LEU A 473 17.21 17.98 3.98
N VAL A 474 16.72 16.85 3.45
CA VAL A 474 17.19 15.51 3.84
C VAL A 474 18.24 14.91 2.89
N GLY A 475 18.43 15.50 1.71
CA GLY A 475 19.33 15.00 0.67
C GLY A 475 18.67 13.95 -0.23
N TRP A 476 19.34 13.62 -1.34
CA TRP A 476 18.87 12.63 -2.30
C TRP A 476 20.00 11.73 -2.79
N THR A 477 19.62 10.60 -3.38
CA THR A 477 20.55 9.62 -3.95
C THR A 477 20.32 9.51 -5.45
N GLU A 478 21.35 9.81 -6.25
CA GLU A 478 21.29 9.71 -7.70
C GLU A 478 22.19 8.57 -8.21
N ARG A 479 21.73 7.85 -9.23
CA ARG A 479 22.50 6.77 -9.85
C ARG A 479 23.19 7.29 -11.11
N LYS A 480 24.52 7.34 -11.11
CA LYS A 480 25.30 7.79 -12.28
C LYS A 480 25.30 6.74 -13.39
N GLU A 481 25.49 7.18 -14.64
CA GLU A 481 25.74 6.31 -15.80
C GLU A 481 27.02 5.48 -15.56
N GLY A 482 26.84 4.24 -15.10
CA GLY A 482 27.92 3.38 -14.60
C GLY A 482 27.48 2.48 -13.43
N GLY A 483 26.35 2.80 -12.79
CA GLY A 483 25.71 1.96 -11.78
C GLY A 483 26.06 2.30 -10.32
N GLU A 484 27.02 3.20 -10.09
CA GLU A 484 27.35 3.74 -8.77
C GLU A 484 26.30 4.76 -8.30
N GLN A 485 25.87 4.63 -7.05
CA GLN A 485 24.97 5.59 -6.38
C GLN A 485 25.81 6.69 -5.72
N ALA A 486 25.50 7.94 -6.00
CA ALA A 486 26.06 9.11 -5.33
C ALA A 486 25.00 9.69 -4.38
N LYS A 487 25.33 9.80 -3.08
CA LYS A 487 24.49 10.46 -2.09
C LYS A 487 24.87 11.94 -2.02
N PHE A 488 23.89 12.83 -2.15
CA PHE A 488 24.03 14.26 -1.94
C PHE A 488 23.41 14.59 -0.58
N ALA A 489 24.14 15.36 0.23
CA ALA A 489 23.69 15.76 1.56
C ALA A 489 22.70 16.93 1.46
N GLY A 490 21.61 16.87 2.22
CA GLY A 490 20.69 17.99 2.39
C GLY A 490 21.14 18.93 3.52
N ALA A 491 20.44 20.05 3.67
CA ALA A 491 20.76 21.08 4.65
C ALA A 491 20.72 20.59 6.10
N LEU A 492 19.90 19.58 6.40
CA LEU A 492 19.70 19.01 7.74
C LEU A 492 20.36 17.63 7.92
N ASP A 493 21.27 17.23 7.01
CA ASP A 493 21.99 15.96 7.12
C ASP A 493 22.76 15.88 8.46
N GLY A 494 22.62 14.75 9.15
CA GLY A 494 23.20 14.51 10.48
C GLY A 494 22.31 14.84 11.68
N LEU A 495 21.14 15.46 11.49
CA LEU A 495 20.16 15.70 12.57
C LEU A 495 19.10 14.60 12.72
N GLY A 496 19.15 13.54 11.90
CA GLY A 496 18.27 12.37 12.02
C GLY A 496 16.80 12.65 11.69
N ILE A 497 16.52 13.65 10.85
CA ILE A 497 15.16 14.08 10.51
C ILE A 497 14.58 13.16 9.44
N SER A 498 13.33 12.71 9.64
CA SER A 498 12.62 11.90 8.65
C SER A 498 12.18 12.76 7.45
N ARG A 499 11.91 12.11 6.32
CA ARG A 499 11.40 12.81 5.12
C ARG A 499 10.03 13.45 5.39
N ASP A 500 9.20 12.79 6.19
CA ASP A 500 7.86 13.24 6.55
C ASP A 500 7.92 14.47 7.48
N ASP A 501 8.84 14.48 8.45
CA ASP A 501 9.06 15.64 9.32
C ASP A 501 9.58 16.85 8.53
N ALA A 502 10.48 16.61 7.58
CA ALA A 502 10.98 17.65 6.68
C ALA A 502 9.86 18.23 5.80
N GLU A 503 8.99 17.38 5.26
CA GLU A 503 7.83 17.82 4.48
C GLU A 503 6.83 18.61 5.34
N ALA A 504 6.53 18.13 6.55
CA ALA A 504 5.68 18.83 7.50
C ALA A 504 6.22 20.23 7.82
N MET A 505 7.53 20.36 8.06
CA MET A 505 8.17 21.66 8.30
C MET A 505 8.05 22.60 7.10
N ILE A 506 8.28 22.12 5.87
CA ILE A 506 8.13 22.92 4.64
C ILE A 506 6.66 23.37 4.49
N MET A 507 5.70 22.48 4.72
CA MET A 507 4.27 22.82 4.61
C MET A 507 3.86 23.86 5.65
N GLN A 508 4.36 23.76 6.88
CA GLN A 508 4.15 24.77 7.92
C GLN A 508 4.80 26.12 7.56
N ALA A 509 5.99 26.11 6.96
CA ALA A 509 6.62 27.32 6.43
C ALA A 509 5.79 27.94 5.30
N ARG A 510 5.19 27.14 4.40
CA ARG A 510 4.31 27.63 3.33
C ARG A 510 3.02 28.25 3.85
N VAL A 511 2.40 27.69 4.88
CA VAL A 511 1.25 28.32 5.56
C VAL A 511 1.64 29.68 6.10
N LYS A 512 2.79 29.74 6.77
CA LYS A 512 3.27 30.95 7.41
C LYS A 512 3.73 32.03 6.43
N ALA A 513 4.29 31.64 5.29
CA ALA A 513 4.59 32.52 4.15
C ALA A 513 3.31 32.96 3.40
N GLY A 514 2.14 32.40 3.73
CA GLY A 514 0.87 32.72 3.09
C GLY A 514 0.69 32.11 1.71
N TRP A 515 1.47 31.08 1.35
CA TRP A 515 1.37 30.37 0.07
C TRP A 515 0.18 29.42 0.03
N ILE A 516 -0.19 28.87 1.19
CA ILE A 516 -1.32 27.96 1.38
C ILE A 516 -2.08 28.34 2.66
N THR A 517 -3.35 27.95 2.78
CA THR A 517 -4.13 28.20 3.99
C THR A 517 -4.03 27.02 4.97
N GLU A 518 -4.30 27.23 6.26
CA GLU A 518 -4.37 26.14 7.25
C GLU A 518 -5.41 25.06 6.87
N ALA A 519 -6.46 25.45 6.15
CA ALA A 519 -7.48 24.52 5.64
C ALA A 519 -6.96 23.60 4.52
N ASP A 520 -5.94 24.04 3.77
CA ASP A 520 -5.30 23.24 2.73
C ASP A 520 -4.33 22.22 3.33
N LEU A 521 -3.71 22.54 4.48
CA LEU A 521 -2.82 21.64 5.22
C LEU A 521 -3.60 20.49 5.92
N ALA A 522 -4.88 20.69 6.23
CA ALA A 522 -5.74 19.70 6.89
C ALA A 522 -6.39 18.68 5.93
N LYS A 523 -6.17 18.79 4.62
CA LYS A 523 -6.57 17.76 3.65
C LYS A 523 -5.40 16.78 3.49
N PRO A 524 -5.47 15.54 3.99
CA PRO A 524 -4.42 14.57 3.72
C PRO A 524 -4.48 14.15 2.25
N ALA A 525 -3.36 14.26 1.56
CA ALA A 525 -2.80 13.27 0.63
C ALA A 525 -3.72 12.45 -0.31
N GLU A 526 -4.83 12.99 -0.83
CA GLU A 526 -5.61 12.33 -1.92
C GLU A 526 -5.20 12.79 -3.33
N GLU A 527 -4.47 13.89 -3.46
CA GLU A 527 -4.16 14.48 -4.78
C GLU A 527 -2.73 14.19 -5.30
N ALA A 528 -1.83 13.64 -4.47
CA ALA A 528 -0.46 13.32 -4.90
C ALA A 528 -0.37 12.09 -5.82
N ASP A 529 -1.29 11.13 -5.73
CA ASP A 529 -1.35 9.96 -6.62
C ASP A 529 -1.95 10.28 -8.01
N ALA A 530 -2.49 11.49 -8.22
CA ALA A 530 -3.15 11.85 -9.48
C ALA A 530 -2.24 12.56 -10.50
N ALA A 531 -1.01 12.96 -10.11
CA ALA A 531 -0.15 13.80 -10.94
C ALA A 531 0.97 13.06 -11.68
N GLU A 532 1.28 11.80 -11.36
CA GLU A 532 2.33 11.04 -12.07
C GLU A 532 1.85 10.33 -13.36
N ASP A 533 0.55 10.36 -13.67
CA ASP A 533 0.01 9.72 -14.87
C ASP A 533 -0.23 10.75 -16.00
N GLN A 534 0.86 11.33 -16.53
CA GLN A 534 0.86 11.93 -17.87
C GLN A 534 1.84 11.17 -18.77
N PRO A 535 1.37 10.51 -19.84
CA PRO A 535 2.23 9.73 -20.71
C PRO A 535 3.06 10.64 -21.62
N ALA A 536 4.34 10.29 -21.76
CA ALA A 536 5.17 10.66 -22.90
C ALA A 536 4.75 9.89 -24.17
#